data_AF-A0AAX4JKT2-F1
#
_entry.id   AF-A0AAX4JKT2-F1
#
_cell.length_a   1.000
_cell.length_b   1.000
_cell.length_c   1.000
_cell.angle_alpha   90.00
_cell.angle_beta   90.00
_cell.angle_gamma   90.00
#
_symmetry.space_group_name_H-M   'P 1'
#
loop_
_entity.id
_entity.type
_entity.pdbx_description
1 polymer ?
#
loop_
_entity_poly.entity_id
_entity_poly.type
_entity_poly.pdbx_seq_one_letter_code
_entity_poly.pdbx_strand_id
1 'polypeptide(L)'
;MSQARHVPSSNLHRIFIQSMLSRRAMKEDVALEMYKRAVGACQANDDTFRPTHDVSLRGFRTFLTDVSDILHDLGMEVITGQEQIGKGKSWVVLRNTDPTEVALQATDYTPLEIDYYRRVVKEIIESYPANSISHGQALSIVGELESQMARHVAETLLNSLCSRGWLYKSKRGRYTIGVRAALELEPYLKQQFEDYMQNCKQCKRLMLDGVCCSTRDCEAHFHEYCFAAISKLPRPTCPDCKTRFSENEPTPIGEKSVSKAEDEFRSLGNRKHKRASNVNGKKRSNNEEEETDEDDEDDLDLEEEENPSSTQNGNRSVFIERAGPSGWRVDSSSTRRDVVPETQYDDEESEEPSSNRPRSGRR
;
A
#
# COMPACT_ATOMS: atom_id res chain seq x y z
N MET A 1 36.02 10.32 -15.52
CA MET A 1 35.11 11.41 -15.92
C MET A 1 34.18 10.87 -16.99
N SER A 2 33.05 10.29 -16.57
CA SER A 2 32.01 9.83 -17.50
C SER A 2 31.17 11.05 -17.88
N GLN A 3 31.18 11.46 -19.14
CA GLN A 3 30.25 12.48 -19.62
C GLN A 3 28.83 11.94 -19.42
N ALA A 4 28.05 12.60 -18.56
CA ALA A 4 26.62 12.33 -18.44
C ALA A 4 25.99 12.54 -19.82
N ARG A 5 25.43 11.48 -20.40
CA ARG A 5 24.63 11.59 -21.61
C ARG A 5 23.34 12.29 -21.22
N HIS A 6 23.31 13.62 -21.26
CA HIS A 6 22.05 14.34 -21.11
C HIS A 6 21.20 14.06 -22.36
N VAL A 7 20.18 13.22 -22.18
CA VAL A 7 19.12 13.09 -23.18
C VAL A 7 18.44 14.46 -23.30
N PRO A 8 18.38 15.07 -24.49
CA PRO A 8 17.71 16.36 -24.65
C PRO A 8 16.23 16.22 -24.33
N SER A 9 15.77 16.93 -23.31
CA SER A 9 14.38 16.89 -22.84
C SER A 9 13.43 17.46 -23.91
N SER A 10 12.49 16.64 -24.38
CA SER A 10 11.44 17.01 -25.33
C SER A 10 10.08 17.21 -24.64
N ASN A 11 9.10 17.78 -25.34
CA ASN A 11 7.73 17.92 -24.82
C ASN A 11 7.09 16.58 -24.44
N LEU A 12 7.43 15.50 -25.15
CA LEU A 12 6.99 14.14 -24.81
C LEU A 12 7.44 13.73 -23.40
N HIS A 13 8.71 14.00 -23.04
CA HIS A 13 9.22 13.73 -21.69
C HIS A 13 8.47 14.57 -20.66
N ARG A 14 8.24 15.85 -20.92
CA ARG A 14 7.54 16.76 -19.99
C ARG A 14 6.11 16.31 -19.71
N ILE A 15 5.34 15.95 -20.75
CA ILE A 15 3.95 15.47 -20.62
C ILE A 15 3.91 14.15 -19.83
N PHE A 16 4.83 13.23 -20.13
CA PHE A 16 4.88 11.96 -19.43
C PHE A 16 5.31 12.13 -17.95
N ILE A 17 6.30 12.98 -17.68
CA ILE A 17 6.73 13.30 -16.31
C ILE A 17 5.59 13.94 -15.52
N GLN A 18 4.84 14.88 -16.10
CA GLN A 18 3.65 15.46 -15.46
C GLN A 18 2.62 14.39 -15.09
N SER A 19 2.40 13.43 -16.00
CA SER A 19 1.53 12.28 -15.74
C SER A 19 2.04 11.42 -14.57
N MET A 20 3.34 11.17 -14.51
CA MET A 20 3.99 10.45 -13.40
C MET A 20 3.94 11.22 -12.09
N LEU A 21 4.07 12.54 -12.09
CA LEU A 21 4.02 13.37 -10.87
C LEU A 21 2.62 13.36 -10.24
N SER A 22 1.56 13.36 -11.06
CA SER A 22 0.18 13.28 -10.57
C SER A 22 -0.17 11.90 -10.01
N ARG A 23 0.28 10.82 -10.67
CA ARG A 23 -0.11 9.45 -10.29
C ARG A 23 0.86 8.76 -9.34
N ARG A 24 2.16 9.09 -9.41
CA ARG A 24 3.31 8.49 -8.70
C ARG A 24 3.57 7.01 -8.98
N ALA A 25 2.54 6.18 -9.08
CA ALA A 25 2.63 4.77 -9.41
C ALA A 25 1.45 4.35 -10.29
N MET A 26 1.70 3.48 -11.27
CA MET A 26 0.65 2.88 -12.11
C MET A 26 1.11 1.56 -12.73
N LYS A 27 0.16 0.71 -13.13
CA LYS A 27 0.44 -0.52 -13.88
C LYS A 27 1.13 -0.20 -15.22
N GLU A 28 2.00 -1.09 -15.68
CA GLU A 28 2.85 -0.87 -16.86
C GLU A 28 2.04 -0.72 -18.16
N ASP A 29 0.92 -1.43 -18.27
CA ASP A 29 -0.03 -1.32 -19.38
C ASP A 29 -0.71 0.07 -19.43
N VAL A 30 -1.13 0.59 -18.28
CA VAL A 30 -1.65 1.95 -18.15
C VAL A 30 -0.57 2.98 -18.48
N ALA A 31 0.65 2.81 -17.98
CA ALA A 31 1.77 3.70 -18.26
C ALA A 31 2.12 3.73 -19.75
N LEU A 32 2.14 2.56 -20.40
CA LEU A 32 2.32 2.44 -21.84
C LEU A 32 1.22 3.17 -22.62
N GLU A 33 -0.04 3.08 -22.17
CA GLU A 33 -1.13 3.82 -22.80
C GLU A 33 -1.05 5.33 -22.56
N MET A 34 -0.54 5.78 -21.41
CA MET A 34 -0.25 7.20 -21.21
C MET A 34 0.87 7.69 -22.14
N TYR A 35 1.90 6.86 -22.35
CA TYR A 35 2.97 7.16 -23.31
C TYR A 35 2.43 7.31 -24.73
N LYS A 36 1.59 6.39 -25.21
CA LYS A 36 0.94 6.48 -26.53
C LYS A 36 0.10 7.75 -26.68
N ARG A 37 -0.68 8.10 -25.65
CA ARG A 37 -1.47 9.35 -25.65
C ARG A 37 -0.57 10.59 -25.67
N ALA A 38 0.55 10.57 -24.94
CA ALA A 38 1.51 11.67 -24.96
C ALA A 38 2.16 11.84 -26.33
N VAL A 39 2.50 10.73 -27.01
CA VAL A 39 2.97 10.77 -28.42
C VAL A 39 1.91 11.39 -29.33
N GLY A 40 0.65 10.95 -29.23
CA GLY A 40 -0.45 11.51 -30.01
C GLY A 40 -0.68 13.01 -29.74
N ALA A 41 -0.56 13.45 -28.49
CA ALA A 41 -0.67 14.86 -28.13
C ALA A 41 0.48 15.71 -28.73
N CYS A 42 1.71 15.19 -28.73
CA CYS A 42 2.83 15.85 -29.40
C CYS A 42 2.62 15.95 -30.91
N GLN A 43 2.11 14.88 -31.54
CA GLN A 43 1.81 14.87 -32.98
C GLN A 43 0.68 15.84 -33.36
N ALA A 44 -0.36 15.94 -32.53
CA ALA A 44 -1.44 16.89 -32.76
C ALA A 44 -0.99 18.36 -32.65
N ASN A 45 0.08 18.64 -31.90
CA ASN A 45 0.68 19.96 -31.78
C ASN A 45 1.74 20.23 -32.87
N ASP A 46 2.41 19.19 -33.36
CA ASP A 46 3.45 19.26 -34.39
C ASP A 46 3.44 17.98 -35.25
N ASP A 47 2.91 18.09 -36.47
CA ASP A 47 2.80 16.97 -37.43
C ASP A 47 4.17 16.38 -37.84
N THR A 48 5.25 17.15 -37.67
CA THR A 48 6.62 16.69 -37.97
C THR A 48 7.24 15.91 -36.82
N PHE A 49 6.63 15.96 -35.63
CA PHE A 49 7.13 15.27 -34.44
C PHE A 49 7.20 13.75 -34.66
N ARG A 50 8.37 13.17 -34.36
CA ARG A 50 8.58 11.73 -34.33
C ARG A 50 9.15 11.35 -32.97
N PRO A 51 8.54 10.39 -32.24
CA PRO A 51 9.09 9.96 -30.97
C PRO A 51 10.42 9.23 -31.20
N THR A 52 11.37 9.43 -30.29
CA THR A 52 12.68 8.76 -30.34
C THR A 52 12.54 7.24 -30.26
N HIS A 53 11.57 6.77 -29.48
CA HIS A 53 11.28 5.36 -29.27
C HIS A 53 9.91 5.02 -29.85
N ASP A 54 9.76 3.79 -30.32
CA ASP A 54 8.48 3.31 -30.81
C ASP A 54 7.46 3.10 -29.67
N VAL A 55 6.18 3.00 -30.05
CA VAL A 55 5.05 2.83 -29.12
C VAL A 55 4.85 1.38 -28.64
N SER A 56 5.81 0.49 -28.88
CA SER A 56 5.80 -0.86 -28.31
C SER A 56 6.23 -0.84 -26.85
N LEU A 57 5.99 -1.95 -26.15
CA LEU A 57 6.47 -2.13 -24.78
C LEU A 57 8.00 -2.00 -24.67
N ARG A 58 8.74 -2.44 -25.69
CA ARG A 58 10.21 -2.34 -25.70
C ARG A 58 10.66 -0.89 -25.83
N GLY A 59 10.10 -0.16 -26.80
CA GLY A 59 10.40 1.26 -26.99
C GLY A 59 10.03 2.09 -25.77
N PHE A 60 8.87 1.81 -25.17
CA PHE A 60 8.45 2.45 -23.92
C PHE A 60 9.42 2.22 -22.76
N ARG A 61 9.90 0.98 -22.55
CA ARG A 61 10.88 0.70 -21.49
C ARG A 61 12.20 1.46 -21.70
N THR A 62 12.64 1.63 -22.95
CA THR A 62 13.81 2.47 -23.26
C THR A 62 13.52 3.95 -23.01
N PHE A 63 12.33 4.44 -23.36
CA PHE A 63 11.89 5.80 -23.03
C PHE A 63 11.86 6.06 -21.50
N LEU A 64 11.49 5.07 -20.68
CA LEU A 64 11.55 5.22 -19.23
C LEU A 64 12.98 5.44 -18.71
N THR A 65 13.99 4.84 -19.37
CA THR A 65 15.39 5.09 -19.04
C THR A 65 15.76 6.55 -19.33
N ASP A 66 15.36 7.09 -20.49
CA ASP A 66 15.57 8.50 -20.82
C ASP A 66 14.91 9.44 -19.81
N VAL A 67 13.68 9.13 -19.39
CA VAL A 67 12.97 9.90 -18.36
C VAL A 67 13.71 9.84 -17.02
N SER A 68 14.20 8.67 -16.64
CA SER A 68 14.98 8.50 -15.41
C SER A 68 16.28 9.31 -15.43
N ASP A 69 16.99 9.33 -16.58
CA ASP A 69 18.22 10.12 -16.75
C ASP A 69 17.95 11.63 -16.64
N ILE A 70 16.81 12.11 -17.17
CA ILE A 70 16.40 13.51 -17.05
C ILE A 70 16.08 13.90 -15.59
N LEU A 71 15.49 12.97 -14.82
CA LEU A 71 15.09 13.21 -13.44
C LEU A 71 16.22 13.02 -12.43
N HIS A 72 17.33 12.40 -12.84
CA HIS A 72 18.44 12.04 -11.95
C HIS A 72 19.00 13.24 -11.17
N ASP A 73 19.19 14.38 -11.84
CA ASP A 73 19.70 15.61 -11.21
C ASP A 73 18.74 16.21 -10.17
N LEU A 74 17.47 15.80 -10.20
CA LEU A 74 16.44 16.21 -9.24
C LEU A 74 16.29 15.21 -8.08
N GLY A 75 17.15 14.20 -8.01
CA GLY A 75 17.03 13.13 -7.02
C GLY A 75 15.77 12.30 -7.21
N MET A 76 15.28 12.15 -8.44
CA MET A 76 14.13 11.32 -8.76
C MET A 76 14.49 10.35 -9.88
N GLU A 77 13.81 9.20 -9.90
CA GLU A 77 13.98 8.23 -10.96
C GLU A 77 12.66 7.48 -11.23
N VAL A 78 12.53 6.95 -12.44
CA VAL A 78 11.40 6.09 -12.79
C VAL A 78 11.88 4.65 -12.83
N ILE A 79 11.31 3.83 -11.95
CA ILE A 79 11.63 2.42 -11.83
C ILE A 79 10.45 1.56 -12.28
N THR A 80 10.77 0.34 -12.68
CA THR A 80 9.79 -0.71 -12.90
C THR A 80 9.90 -1.77 -11.80
N GLY A 81 8.77 -2.27 -11.36
CA GLY A 81 8.71 -3.32 -10.35
C GLY A 81 7.49 -4.21 -10.54
N GLN A 82 7.34 -5.19 -9.65
CA GLN A 82 6.18 -6.08 -9.66
C GLN A 82 5.45 -5.97 -8.33
N GLU A 83 4.13 -6.06 -8.37
CA GLU A 83 3.33 -6.23 -7.16
C GLU A 83 3.73 -7.53 -6.44
N GLN A 84 3.63 -7.51 -5.10
CA GLN A 84 4.03 -8.65 -4.27
C GLN A 84 2.96 -9.77 -4.28
N ILE A 85 1.70 -9.39 -4.49
CA ILE A 85 0.52 -10.25 -4.38
C ILE A 85 0.11 -10.75 -5.77
N GLY A 86 -0.32 -12.02 -5.86
CA GLY A 86 -0.91 -12.58 -7.07
C GLY A 86 0.10 -12.83 -8.19
N LYS A 87 -0.24 -12.43 -9.42
CA LYS A 87 0.52 -12.79 -10.64
C LYS A 87 1.78 -11.93 -10.87
N GLY A 88 2.05 -10.97 -10.00
CA GLY A 88 3.23 -10.10 -10.13
C GLY A 88 3.13 -9.18 -11.34
N LYS A 89 1.97 -8.53 -11.55
CA LYS A 89 1.80 -7.53 -12.61
C LYS A 89 2.85 -6.43 -12.47
N SER A 90 3.31 -5.94 -13.61
CA SER A 90 4.35 -4.91 -13.68
C SER A 90 3.79 -3.52 -13.40
N TRP A 91 4.54 -2.73 -12.66
CA TRP A 91 4.24 -1.36 -12.27
C TRP A 91 5.40 -0.44 -12.65
N VAL A 92 5.07 0.81 -12.96
CA VAL A 92 5.98 1.93 -13.15
C VAL A 92 5.79 2.88 -11.97
N VAL A 93 6.88 3.21 -11.28
CA VAL A 93 6.87 4.03 -10.06
C VAL A 93 7.89 5.16 -10.18
N LEU A 94 7.48 6.37 -9.84
CA LEU A 94 8.37 7.50 -9.65
C LEU A 94 8.91 7.47 -8.22
N ARG A 95 10.18 7.12 -8.08
CA ARG A 95 10.90 7.03 -6.81
C ARG A 95 11.65 8.33 -6.54
N ASN A 96 11.57 8.83 -5.32
CA ASN A 96 12.49 9.84 -4.82
C ASN A 96 13.73 9.14 -4.25
N THR A 97 14.92 9.51 -4.74
CA THR A 97 16.21 8.99 -4.29
C THR A 97 16.91 9.89 -3.30
N ASP A 98 16.44 11.12 -3.12
CA ASP A 98 17.03 12.07 -2.20
C ASP A 98 16.45 11.93 -0.78
N PRO A 99 17.27 11.60 0.23
CA PRO A 99 16.85 11.56 1.63
C PRO A 99 16.78 12.94 2.32
N THR A 100 16.94 14.07 1.59
CA THR A 100 16.97 15.41 2.20
C THR A 100 15.69 15.81 2.95
N GLU A 101 15.84 16.71 3.91
CA GLU A 101 14.72 17.29 4.68
C GLU A 101 13.73 18.05 3.79
N VAL A 102 14.18 18.59 2.65
CA VAL A 102 13.31 19.20 1.63
C VAL A 102 12.38 18.16 0.99
N ALA A 103 12.88 16.93 0.74
CA ALA A 103 12.05 15.82 0.28
C ALA A 103 11.00 15.40 1.32
N LEU A 104 11.32 15.48 2.62
CA LEU A 104 10.37 15.22 3.70
C LEU A 104 9.27 16.31 3.78
N GLN A 105 9.65 17.57 3.55
CA GLN A 105 8.71 18.71 3.51
C GLN A 105 7.81 18.73 2.28
N ALA A 106 8.19 18.02 1.21
CA ALA A 106 7.40 17.86 0.00
C ALA A 106 6.30 16.78 0.12
N THR A 107 6.16 16.14 1.28
CA THR A 107 5.08 15.18 1.53
C THR A 107 3.79 15.89 1.92
N ASP A 108 2.64 15.38 1.47
CA ASP A 108 1.32 15.93 1.85
C ASP A 108 0.86 15.50 3.26
N TYR A 109 1.72 14.80 3.99
CA TYR A 109 1.42 14.20 5.29
C TYR A 109 2.08 15.01 6.40
N THR A 110 1.35 15.23 7.46
CA THR A 110 1.86 15.85 8.68
C THR A 110 2.85 14.93 9.39
N PRO A 111 3.75 15.45 10.23
CA PRO A 111 4.68 14.62 11.01
C PRO A 111 3.97 13.53 11.83
N LEU A 112 2.79 13.82 12.37
CA LEU A 112 1.98 12.86 13.13
C LEU A 112 1.44 11.73 12.24
N GLU A 113 0.95 12.05 11.04
CA GLU A 113 0.52 11.05 10.05
C GLU A 113 1.69 10.16 9.60
N ILE A 114 2.89 10.73 9.45
CA ILE A 114 4.11 10.00 9.11
C ILE A 114 4.53 9.06 10.26
N ASP A 115 4.47 9.51 11.53
CA ASP A 115 4.77 8.65 12.68
C ASP A 115 3.80 7.45 12.76
N TYR A 116 2.51 7.71 12.58
CA TYR A 116 1.50 6.66 12.50
C TYR A 116 1.80 5.66 11.37
N TYR A 117 2.10 6.15 10.17
CA TYR A 117 2.44 5.27 9.04
C TYR A 117 3.70 4.42 9.34
N ARG A 118 4.74 4.99 9.95
CA ARG A 118 5.95 4.24 10.34
C ARG A 118 5.63 3.09 11.30
N ARG A 119 4.75 3.32 12.28
CA ARG A 119 4.31 2.28 13.21
C ARG A 119 3.47 1.21 12.52
N VAL A 120 2.58 1.60 11.61
CA VAL A 120 1.83 0.65 10.77
C VAL A 120 2.77 -0.22 9.93
N VAL A 121 3.79 0.38 9.30
CA VAL A 121 4.80 -0.36 8.53
C VAL A 121 5.56 -1.34 9.43
N LYS A 122 6.00 -0.89 10.60
CA LYS A 122 6.67 -1.74 11.59
C LYS A 122 5.82 -2.96 11.96
N GLU A 123 4.58 -2.74 12.38
CA GLU A 123 3.67 -3.82 12.77
C GLU A 123 3.37 -4.78 11.61
N ILE A 124 3.28 -4.28 10.37
CA ILE A 124 3.15 -5.12 9.18
C ILE A 124 4.37 -6.01 9.01
N ILE A 125 5.59 -5.48 9.06
CA ILE A 125 6.81 -6.25 8.81
C ILE A 125 7.10 -7.24 9.96
N GLU A 126 6.91 -6.82 11.21
CA GLU A 126 7.13 -7.67 12.39
C GLU A 126 6.07 -8.77 12.53
N SER A 127 4.95 -8.67 11.81
CA SER A 127 3.91 -9.71 11.77
C SER A 127 4.28 -10.96 10.96
N TYR A 128 5.51 -11.06 10.46
CA TYR A 128 6.00 -12.24 9.72
C TYR A 128 5.60 -13.56 10.43
N PRO A 129 5.06 -14.56 9.70
CA PRO A 129 4.97 -14.66 8.23
C PRO A 129 3.75 -13.96 7.61
N ALA A 130 2.87 -13.33 8.40
CA ALA A 130 1.65 -12.72 7.89
C ALA A 130 1.89 -11.49 7.01
N ASN A 131 2.98 -10.74 7.28
CA ASN A 131 3.35 -9.49 6.61
C ASN A 131 2.13 -8.59 6.34
N SER A 132 1.19 -8.56 7.28
CA SER A 132 -0.09 -7.88 7.18
C SER A 132 -0.73 -7.77 8.55
N ILE A 133 -1.53 -6.73 8.76
CA ILE A 133 -2.28 -6.52 10.01
C ILE A 133 -3.77 -6.32 9.74
N SER A 134 -4.63 -6.70 10.68
CA SER A 134 -6.07 -6.46 10.55
C SER A 134 -6.42 -4.98 10.72
N HIS A 135 -7.61 -4.59 10.26
CA HIS A 135 -8.11 -3.24 10.46
C HIS A 135 -8.15 -2.81 11.94
N GLY A 136 -8.57 -3.72 12.83
CA GLY A 136 -8.57 -3.44 14.27
C GLY A 136 -7.17 -3.19 14.84
N GLN A 137 -6.15 -3.94 14.39
CA GLN A 137 -4.76 -3.72 14.78
C GLN A 137 -4.24 -2.38 14.27
N ALA A 138 -4.55 -2.01 13.03
CA ALA A 138 -4.16 -0.71 12.48
C ALA A 138 -4.73 0.45 13.31
N LEU A 139 -5.97 0.32 13.81
CA LEU A 139 -6.61 1.36 14.64
C LEU A 139 -6.15 1.37 16.09
N SER A 140 -5.61 0.26 16.63
CA SER A 140 -5.06 0.25 17.99
C SER A 140 -3.73 1.01 18.08
N ILE A 141 -2.94 1.07 16.99
CA ILE A 141 -1.65 1.78 16.92
C ILE A 141 -1.78 3.26 17.29
N VAL A 142 -2.95 3.85 17.07
CA VAL A 142 -3.27 5.23 17.49
C VAL A 142 -2.97 5.46 18.98
N GLY A 143 -3.18 4.45 19.83
CA GLY A 143 -2.92 4.55 21.26
C GLY A 143 -1.44 4.57 21.64
N GLU A 144 -0.54 4.27 20.71
CA GLU A 144 0.91 4.26 20.94
C GLU A 144 1.59 5.57 20.53
N LEU A 145 0.86 6.45 19.83
CA LEU A 145 1.36 7.75 19.40
C LEU A 145 1.59 8.67 20.59
N GLU A 146 2.68 9.44 20.55
CA GLU A 146 2.96 10.45 21.58
C GLU A 146 1.92 11.59 21.55
N SER A 147 1.45 11.94 20.35
CA SER A 147 0.38 12.92 20.14
C SER A 147 -0.93 12.23 19.81
N GLN A 148 -2.03 12.79 20.32
CA GLN A 148 -3.37 12.21 20.13
C GLN A 148 -3.81 12.31 18.66
N MET A 149 -4.14 11.18 18.06
CA MET A 149 -4.87 11.07 16.80
C MET A 149 -6.22 10.40 17.10
N ALA A 150 -7.32 10.85 16.48
CA ALA A 150 -8.60 10.17 16.65
C ALA A 150 -8.69 8.95 15.71
N ARG A 151 -9.42 7.90 16.12
CA ARG A 151 -9.55 6.66 15.30
C ARG A 151 -10.11 6.91 13.91
N HIS A 152 -11.13 7.75 13.76
CA HIS A 152 -11.71 8.09 12.45
C HIS A 152 -10.71 8.85 11.54
N VAL A 153 -9.80 9.64 12.13
CA VAL A 153 -8.71 10.30 11.38
C VAL A 153 -7.72 9.25 10.88
N ALA A 154 -7.36 8.27 11.72
CA ALA A 154 -6.52 7.16 11.31
C ALA A 154 -7.16 6.32 10.21
N GLU A 155 -8.46 6.02 10.28
CA GLU A 155 -9.19 5.33 9.20
C GLU A 155 -9.13 6.10 7.87
N THR A 156 -9.37 7.41 7.91
CA THR A 156 -9.28 8.28 6.74
C THR A 156 -7.87 8.29 6.16
N LEU A 157 -6.85 8.34 7.03
CA LEU A 157 -5.45 8.26 6.64
C LEU A 157 -5.11 6.91 6.02
N LEU A 158 -5.54 5.78 6.59
CA LEU A 158 -5.34 4.45 6.02
C LEU A 158 -5.94 4.34 4.61
N ASN A 159 -7.13 4.89 4.39
CA ASN A 159 -7.75 4.94 3.06
C ASN A 159 -6.92 5.79 2.09
N SER A 160 -6.43 6.95 2.53
CA SER A 160 -5.53 7.80 1.73
C SER A 160 -4.19 7.14 1.42
N LEU A 161 -3.62 6.39 2.35
CA LEU A 161 -2.38 5.63 2.17
C LEU A 161 -2.59 4.50 1.16
N CYS A 162 -3.75 3.83 1.20
CA CYS A 162 -4.13 2.85 0.18
C CYS A 162 -4.23 3.53 -1.18
N SER A 163 -5.08 4.55 -1.33
CA SER A 163 -5.32 5.22 -2.62
C SER A 163 -4.07 5.88 -3.25
N ARG A 164 -2.98 6.02 -2.50
CA ARG A 164 -1.68 6.55 -2.98
C ARG A 164 -0.60 5.48 -3.16
N GLY A 165 -0.95 4.22 -2.97
CA GLY A 165 -0.11 3.04 -3.17
C GLY A 165 0.88 2.76 -2.03
N TRP A 166 0.77 3.47 -0.91
CA TRP A 166 1.62 3.25 0.28
C TRP A 166 1.24 1.98 1.03
N LEU A 167 -0.06 1.73 1.15
CA LEU A 167 -0.61 0.50 1.70
C LEU A 167 -1.45 -0.20 0.64
N TYR A 168 -1.70 -1.48 0.86
CA TYR A 168 -2.70 -2.26 0.15
C TYR A 168 -3.67 -2.85 1.18
N LYS A 169 -4.98 -2.76 0.91
CA LYS A 169 -6.02 -3.36 1.76
C LYS A 169 -6.64 -4.54 1.05
N SER A 170 -6.53 -5.73 1.63
CA SER A 170 -7.13 -6.95 1.10
C SER A 170 -8.65 -6.97 1.22
N LYS A 171 -9.31 -7.91 0.52
CA LYS A 171 -10.74 -8.18 0.67
C LYS A 171 -11.13 -8.63 2.10
N ARG A 172 -10.20 -9.19 2.88
CA ARG A 172 -10.42 -9.52 4.31
C ARG A 172 -10.24 -8.31 5.23
N GLY A 173 -9.94 -7.13 4.68
CA GLY A 173 -9.72 -5.91 5.45
C GLY A 173 -8.38 -5.87 6.17
N ARG A 174 -7.38 -6.61 5.69
CA ARG A 174 -6.00 -6.58 6.21
C ARG A 174 -5.16 -5.60 5.39
N TYR A 175 -4.24 -4.90 6.05
CA TYR A 175 -3.31 -3.97 5.44
C TYR A 175 -1.94 -4.62 5.29
N THR A 176 -1.32 -4.45 4.13
CA THR A 176 0.10 -4.77 3.87
C THR A 176 0.77 -3.60 3.12
N ILE A 177 2.07 -3.70 2.88
CA ILE A 177 2.83 -2.69 2.16
C ILE A 177 2.37 -2.64 0.70
N GLY A 178 2.00 -1.45 0.23
CA GLY A 178 1.59 -1.23 -1.16
C GLY A 178 2.77 -1.30 -2.14
N VAL A 179 2.49 -1.52 -3.42
CA VAL A 179 3.52 -1.67 -4.46
C VAL A 179 4.45 -0.46 -4.58
N ARG A 180 3.92 0.76 -4.41
CA ARG A 180 4.73 1.99 -4.42
C ARG A 180 5.67 1.99 -3.22
N ALA A 181 5.15 1.76 -2.02
CA ALA A 181 5.97 1.70 -0.80
C ALA A 181 7.07 0.63 -0.91
N ALA A 182 6.75 -0.56 -1.39
CA ALA A 182 7.71 -1.65 -1.51
C ALA A 182 8.88 -1.33 -2.44
N LEU A 183 8.64 -0.55 -3.51
CA LEU A 183 9.66 -0.19 -4.50
C LEU A 183 10.40 1.12 -4.17
N GLU A 184 9.68 2.10 -3.63
CA GLU A 184 10.22 3.41 -3.26
C GLU A 184 11.01 3.33 -1.95
N LEU A 185 10.48 2.62 -0.95
CA LEU A 185 11.07 2.52 0.39
C LEU A 185 11.92 1.26 0.59
N GLU A 186 12.21 0.47 -0.45
CA GLU A 186 13.02 -0.76 -0.34
C GLU A 186 14.34 -0.54 0.44
N PRO A 187 15.12 0.53 0.18
CA PRO A 187 16.36 0.76 0.94
C PRO A 187 16.10 0.98 2.43
N TYR A 188 15.09 1.78 2.76
CA TYR A 188 14.69 2.05 4.14
C TYR A 188 14.22 0.77 4.85
N LEU A 189 13.37 -0.03 4.20
CA LEU A 189 12.82 -1.26 4.76
C LEU A 189 13.94 -2.27 5.07
N LYS A 190 14.89 -2.44 4.13
CA LYS A 190 16.05 -3.32 4.32
C LYS A 190 16.96 -2.88 5.45
N GLN A 191 17.18 -1.57 5.58
CA GLN A 191 18.02 -1.02 6.64
C GLN A 191 17.35 -1.13 8.02
N GLN A 192 16.06 -0.87 8.11
CA GLN A 192 15.35 -0.77 9.38
C GLN A 192 14.89 -2.13 9.92
N PHE A 193 14.60 -3.08 9.04
CA PHE A 193 13.96 -4.36 9.38
C PHE A 193 14.73 -5.57 8.85
N GLU A 194 16.07 -5.48 8.76
CA GLU A 194 16.94 -6.49 8.15
C GLU A 194 16.59 -7.93 8.57
N ASP A 195 16.31 -8.16 9.86
CA ASP A 195 15.98 -9.47 10.43
C ASP A 195 14.65 -10.07 9.92
N TYR A 196 13.74 -9.24 9.41
CA TYR A 196 12.42 -9.66 8.93
C TYR A 196 12.32 -9.67 7.39
N MET A 197 13.23 -8.99 6.69
CA MET A 197 13.15 -8.85 5.24
C MET A 197 13.63 -10.11 4.52
N GLN A 198 12.74 -10.73 3.77
CA GLN A 198 13.06 -11.90 2.95
C GLN A 198 13.28 -11.50 1.49
N ASN A 199 14.30 -12.08 0.86
CA ASN A 199 14.51 -11.96 -0.58
C ASN A 199 14.12 -13.26 -1.28
N CYS A 200 13.40 -13.15 -2.40
CA CYS A 200 13.08 -14.30 -3.20
C CYS A 200 14.36 -14.95 -3.75
N LYS A 201 14.53 -16.26 -3.55
CA LYS A 201 15.72 -17.00 -4.01
C LYS A 201 15.81 -17.11 -5.53
N GLN A 202 14.71 -16.92 -6.27
CA GLN A 202 14.65 -16.94 -7.73
C GLN A 202 15.02 -15.58 -8.36
N CYS A 203 14.30 -14.51 -8.02
CA CYS A 203 14.50 -13.19 -8.64
C CYS A 203 15.44 -12.26 -7.85
N LYS A 204 15.82 -12.65 -6.62
CA LYS A 204 16.69 -11.89 -5.68
C LYS A 204 16.11 -10.55 -5.23
N ARG A 205 14.83 -10.29 -5.48
CA ARG A 205 14.12 -9.08 -5.05
C ARG A 205 13.46 -9.28 -3.69
N LEU A 206 13.15 -8.16 -3.04
CA LEU A 206 12.38 -8.14 -1.80
C LEU A 206 11.04 -8.88 -1.96
N MET A 207 10.69 -9.69 -0.98
CA MET A 207 9.48 -10.50 -0.93
C MET A 207 8.72 -10.29 0.38
N LEU A 208 7.44 -9.91 0.25
CA LEU A 208 6.51 -9.77 1.38
C LEU A 208 5.35 -10.78 1.33
N ASP A 209 5.05 -11.33 0.15
CA ASP A 209 4.00 -12.33 -0.07
C ASP A 209 4.53 -13.43 -1.02
N GLY A 210 4.16 -14.67 -0.75
CA GLY A 210 4.56 -15.82 -1.53
C GLY A 210 4.57 -17.12 -0.74
N VAL A 211 5.66 -17.89 -0.84
CA VAL A 211 5.84 -19.16 -0.15
C VAL A 211 7.27 -19.33 0.36
N CYS A 212 7.44 -20.09 1.45
CA CYS A 212 8.74 -20.59 1.88
C CYS A 212 8.84 -22.12 1.77
N CYS A 213 10.07 -22.60 1.61
CA CYS A 213 10.36 -24.03 1.59
C CYS A 213 10.12 -24.64 2.99
N SER A 214 9.30 -25.69 3.05
CA SER A 214 8.99 -26.38 4.32
C SER A 214 10.04 -27.44 4.71
N THR A 215 11.16 -27.53 3.98
CA THR A 215 12.25 -28.43 4.34
C THR A 215 12.98 -27.89 5.56
N ARG A 216 13.32 -28.78 6.51
CA ARG A 216 14.08 -28.41 7.70
C ARG A 216 15.39 -27.69 7.33
N ASP A 217 15.72 -26.66 8.09
CA ASP A 217 16.94 -25.84 7.93
C ASP A 217 17.06 -25.15 6.56
N CYS A 218 15.94 -24.94 5.85
CA CYS A 218 15.90 -24.21 4.58
C CYS A 218 15.12 -22.90 4.71
N GLU A 219 15.81 -21.78 4.53
CA GLU A 219 15.25 -20.42 4.58
C GLU A 219 14.90 -19.89 3.18
N ALA A 220 14.54 -20.79 2.27
CA ALA A 220 14.29 -20.43 0.89
C ALA A 220 12.89 -19.84 0.72
N HIS A 221 12.86 -18.60 0.24
CA HIS A 221 11.67 -17.79 0.05
C HIS A 221 11.41 -17.55 -1.43
N PHE A 222 10.15 -17.52 -1.86
CA PHE A 222 9.76 -17.29 -3.24
C PHE A 222 8.51 -16.43 -3.34
N HIS A 223 8.50 -15.44 -4.23
CA HIS A 223 7.24 -14.85 -4.67
C HIS A 223 6.34 -15.93 -5.30
N GLU A 224 5.03 -15.74 -5.23
CA GLU A 224 4.05 -16.67 -5.80
C GLU A 224 4.29 -16.91 -7.30
N TYR A 225 4.51 -15.86 -8.09
CA TYR A 225 4.79 -15.99 -9.53
C TYR A 225 6.15 -16.67 -9.82
N CYS A 226 7.15 -16.46 -8.96
CA CYS A 226 8.45 -17.14 -9.07
C CYS A 226 8.31 -18.64 -8.78
N PHE A 227 7.57 -18.98 -7.72
CA PHE A 227 7.28 -20.36 -7.37
C PHE A 227 6.45 -21.04 -8.47
N ALA A 228 5.42 -20.40 -9.00
CA ALA A 228 4.61 -20.92 -10.10
C ALA A 228 5.44 -21.23 -11.35
N ALA A 229 6.48 -20.43 -11.64
CA ALA A 229 7.41 -20.72 -12.73
C ALA A 229 8.26 -21.97 -12.45
N ILE A 230 8.74 -22.16 -11.22
CA ILE A 230 9.51 -23.34 -10.81
C ILE A 230 8.62 -24.59 -10.84
N SER A 231 7.38 -24.49 -10.37
CA SER A 231 6.41 -25.60 -10.30
C SER A 231 6.01 -26.15 -11.67
N LYS A 232 6.22 -25.39 -12.76
CA LYS A 232 6.02 -25.85 -14.14
C LYS A 232 7.16 -26.72 -14.69
N LEU A 233 8.29 -26.81 -13.97
CA LEU A 233 9.40 -27.66 -14.39
C LEU A 233 9.04 -29.15 -14.19
N PRO A 234 9.58 -30.08 -15.03
CA PRO A 234 9.27 -31.51 -14.91
C PRO A 234 9.60 -32.14 -13.54
N ARG A 235 10.54 -31.55 -12.80
CA ARG A 235 10.94 -31.97 -11.45
C ARG A 235 11.17 -30.73 -10.58
N PRO A 236 10.10 -30.15 -10.00
CA PRO A 236 10.22 -28.90 -9.26
C PRO A 236 10.92 -29.15 -7.92
N THR A 237 12.12 -28.60 -7.78
CA THR A 237 12.94 -28.68 -6.58
C THR A 237 13.27 -27.29 -6.06
N CYS A 238 13.48 -27.18 -4.75
CA CYS A 238 13.97 -25.96 -4.14
C CYS A 238 15.36 -25.62 -4.71
N PRO A 239 15.57 -24.43 -5.30
CA PRO A 239 16.88 -24.01 -5.78
C PRO A 239 17.98 -23.99 -4.70
N ASP A 240 17.61 -23.90 -3.42
CA ASP A 240 18.53 -23.86 -2.28
C ASP A 240 18.85 -25.28 -1.77
N CYS A 241 17.91 -25.97 -1.13
CA CYS A 241 18.12 -27.29 -0.51
C CYS A 241 17.97 -28.49 -1.46
N LYS A 242 17.52 -28.28 -2.71
CA LYS A 242 17.31 -29.31 -3.74
C LYS A 242 16.22 -30.35 -3.44
N THR A 243 15.54 -30.27 -2.29
CA THR A 243 14.37 -31.10 -1.98
C THR A 243 13.23 -30.84 -2.96
N ARG A 244 12.46 -31.88 -3.29
CA ARG A 244 11.29 -31.76 -4.17
C ARG A 244 10.12 -31.11 -3.44
N PHE A 245 9.47 -30.14 -4.07
CA PHE A 245 8.29 -29.51 -3.50
C PHE A 245 7.08 -30.46 -3.39
N SER A 246 7.09 -31.59 -4.11
CA SER A 246 6.09 -32.65 -3.97
C SER A 246 6.23 -33.47 -2.69
N GLU A 247 7.41 -33.47 -2.06
CA GLU A 247 7.67 -34.20 -0.82
C GLU A 247 7.30 -33.35 0.40
N ASN A 248 7.65 -32.06 0.34
CA ASN A 248 7.30 -31.07 1.35
C ASN A 248 6.64 -29.86 0.67
N GLU A 249 5.32 -29.75 0.80
CA GLU A 249 4.55 -28.64 0.23
C GLU A 249 4.99 -27.31 0.87
N PRO A 250 5.28 -26.26 0.07
CA PRO A 250 5.67 -24.96 0.59
C PRO A 250 4.63 -24.33 1.51
N THR A 251 5.10 -23.63 2.53
CA THR A 251 4.23 -22.90 3.46
C THR A 251 3.94 -21.50 2.91
N PRO A 252 2.69 -21.02 2.95
CA PRO A 252 2.34 -19.68 2.48
C PRO A 252 2.92 -18.57 3.37
N ILE A 253 3.23 -17.43 2.75
CA ILE A 253 3.66 -16.17 3.37
C ILE A 253 2.72 -15.06 2.91
N GLY A 254 2.57 -14.03 3.75
CA GLY A 254 1.61 -12.97 3.54
C GLY A 254 0.28 -13.30 4.20
N GLU A 255 -0.80 -12.65 3.76
CA GLU A 255 -2.13 -12.84 4.34
C GLU A 255 -2.61 -14.31 4.32
N LYS A 256 -2.14 -15.10 3.35
CA LYS A 256 -2.44 -16.53 3.21
C LYS A 256 -1.88 -17.38 4.35
N SER A 257 -0.89 -16.89 5.10
CA SER A 257 -0.34 -17.59 6.27
C SER A 257 -1.24 -17.46 7.51
N VAL A 258 -2.25 -16.59 7.48
CA VAL A 258 -3.16 -16.33 8.62
C VAL A 258 -4.53 -16.94 8.34
N SER A 259 -5.01 -17.80 9.25
CA SER A 259 -6.32 -18.41 9.13
C SER A 259 -7.45 -17.37 9.24
N LYS A 260 -8.56 -17.55 8.51
CA LYS A 260 -9.71 -16.63 8.59
C LYS A 260 -10.32 -16.57 9.99
N ALA A 261 -10.25 -17.68 10.75
CA ALA A 261 -10.77 -17.75 12.12
C ALA A 261 -9.99 -16.87 13.12
N GLU A 262 -8.70 -16.63 12.87
CA GLU A 262 -7.87 -15.77 13.72
C GLU A 262 -8.26 -14.28 13.63
N ASP A 263 -8.78 -13.84 12.49
CA ASP A 263 -9.30 -12.48 12.33
C ASP A 263 -10.53 -12.24 13.22
N GLU A 264 -11.44 -13.22 13.28
CA GLU A 264 -12.68 -13.15 14.07
C GLU A 264 -12.41 -13.24 15.58
N PHE A 265 -11.53 -14.16 16.00
CA PHE A 265 -11.23 -14.38 17.42
C PHE A 265 -10.59 -13.15 18.08
N ARG A 266 -9.71 -12.44 17.37
CA ARG A 266 -9.03 -11.25 17.90
C ARG A 266 -9.95 -10.02 17.95
N SER A 267 -10.94 -9.92 17.06
CA SER A 267 -11.97 -8.88 17.15
C SER A 267 -12.83 -9.03 18.41
N LEU A 268 -13.00 -10.25 18.93
CA LEU A 268 -13.76 -10.54 20.15
C LEU A 268 -12.91 -10.41 21.43
N GLY A 269 -11.60 -10.65 21.35
CA GLY A 269 -10.67 -10.56 22.49
C GLY A 269 -10.60 -9.18 23.14
N ASN A 270 -10.68 -8.11 22.34
CA ASN A 270 -10.68 -6.73 22.86
C ASN A 270 -11.97 -6.32 23.58
N ARG A 271 -13.06 -7.09 23.46
CA ARG A 271 -14.29 -6.84 24.25
C ARG A 271 -14.18 -7.37 25.68
N LYS A 272 -13.28 -8.33 25.97
CA LYS A 272 -13.21 -8.99 27.28
C LYS A 272 -12.38 -8.25 28.34
N HIS A 273 -11.53 -7.29 27.94
CA HIS A 273 -10.69 -6.55 28.91
C HIS A 273 -11.39 -5.40 29.64
N LYS A 274 -12.66 -5.08 29.33
CA LYS A 274 -13.43 -4.07 30.07
C LYS A 274 -14.24 -4.62 31.26
N ARG A 275 -14.15 -5.93 31.57
CA ARG A 275 -14.84 -6.55 32.72
C ARG A 275 -13.90 -7.47 33.52
N ALA A 276 -12.86 -6.91 34.12
CA ALA A 276 -12.10 -7.61 35.16
C ALA A 276 -11.36 -6.62 36.10
N SER A 277 -12.10 -5.80 36.85
CA SER A 277 -11.58 -5.15 38.05
C SER A 277 -12.70 -4.98 39.08
N ASN A 278 -13.14 -6.09 39.67
CA ASN A 278 -13.43 -6.18 41.10
C ASN A 278 -13.99 -7.58 41.44
N VAL A 279 -13.12 -8.48 41.87
CA VAL A 279 -13.52 -9.59 42.73
C VAL A 279 -12.54 -9.62 43.89
N ASN A 280 -12.94 -9.02 45.01
CA ASN A 280 -12.54 -9.52 46.31
C ASN A 280 -13.75 -9.45 47.23
N GLY A 281 -14.06 -10.59 47.85
CA GLY A 281 -15.39 -10.87 48.35
C GLY A 281 -15.68 -10.46 49.79
N LYS A 282 -16.99 -10.53 50.06
CA LYS A 282 -17.60 -11.28 51.17
C LYS A 282 -17.89 -10.50 52.46
N LYS A 283 -19.15 -10.05 52.62
CA LYS A 283 -20.07 -10.42 53.72
C LYS A 283 -21.45 -9.74 53.62
N ARG A 284 -22.52 -10.55 53.74
CA ARG A 284 -23.82 -10.39 54.46
C ARG A 284 -24.58 -9.06 54.28
N SER A 285 -25.89 -8.94 54.05
CA SER A 285 -27.08 -9.77 54.34
C SER A 285 -28.32 -9.15 53.64
N ASN A 286 -29.35 -9.96 53.39
CA ASN A 286 -30.79 -9.66 53.26
C ASN A 286 -31.25 -8.19 53.15
N ASN A 287 -31.90 -7.84 52.03
CA ASN A 287 -33.31 -7.43 52.04
C ASN A 287 -33.90 -7.46 50.62
N GLU A 288 -35.15 -7.87 50.52
CA GLU A 288 -36.02 -7.78 49.33
C GLU A 288 -36.40 -6.30 49.11
N GLU A 289 -36.53 -5.88 47.84
CA GLU A 289 -37.63 -5.03 47.33
C GLU A 289 -37.43 -4.72 45.82
N GLU A 290 -38.41 -5.22 45.06
CA GLU A 290 -39.12 -4.68 43.88
C GLU A 290 -38.41 -4.21 42.59
N GLU A 291 -39.05 -4.66 41.51
CA GLU A 291 -38.80 -4.45 40.09
C GLU A 291 -38.96 -2.99 39.65
N THR A 292 -38.23 -2.61 38.61
CA THR A 292 -38.76 -1.83 37.48
C THR A 292 -37.78 -1.95 36.31
N ASP A 293 -38.26 -2.59 35.24
CA ASP A 293 -37.63 -2.56 33.92
C ASP A 293 -37.91 -1.19 33.29
N GLU A 294 -36.85 -0.50 32.84
CA GLU A 294 -36.97 0.60 31.89
C GLU A 294 -36.03 0.29 30.71
N ASP A 295 -36.67 -0.03 29.58
CA ASP A 295 -36.10 -0.06 28.24
C ASP A 295 -35.75 1.37 27.81
N ASP A 296 -34.48 1.64 27.49
CA ASP A 296 -34.09 2.85 26.76
C ASP A 296 -33.83 2.49 25.29
N GLU A 297 -34.88 2.68 24.48
CA GLU A 297 -34.78 2.96 23.04
C GLU A 297 -34.41 4.44 22.88
N ASP A 298 -33.17 4.75 22.50
CA ASP A 298 -32.82 6.11 22.06
C ASP A 298 -32.89 6.20 20.52
N ASP A 299 -34.03 6.72 20.08
CA ASP A 299 -34.32 7.33 18.79
C ASP A 299 -33.52 8.65 18.67
N LEU A 300 -32.78 8.83 17.58
CA LEU A 300 -32.05 10.08 17.30
C LEU A 300 -32.70 10.83 16.15
N ASP A 301 -33.63 11.71 16.53
CA ASP A 301 -34.17 12.77 15.68
C ASP A 301 -33.07 13.78 15.30
N LEU A 302 -32.96 14.04 14.00
CA LEU A 302 -32.08 15.04 13.40
C LEU A 302 -32.86 16.34 13.20
N GLU A 303 -32.58 17.36 14.00
CA GLU A 303 -33.00 18.74 13.70
C GLU A 303 -31.84 19.53 13.07
N GLU A 304 -32.08 19.96 11.84
CA GLU A 304 -31.33 21.00 11.13
C GLU A 304 -31.64 22.37 11.73
N GLU A 305 -30.63 23.10 12.18
CA GLU A 305 -30.75 24.54 12.41
C GLU A 305 -29.82 25.33 11.47
N GLU A 306 -30.47 26.06 10.56
CA GLU A 306 -29.91 27.20 9.84
C GLU A 306 -29.53 28.32 10.83
N ASN A 307 -28.47 29.08 10.52
CA ASN A 307 -28.25 30.38 11.18
C ASN A 307 -27.83 31.48 10.20
N PRO A 308 -28.22 32.75 10.44
CA PRO A 308 -28.27 33.82 9.45
C PRO A 308 -27.03 34.73 9.43
N SER A 309 -27.10 35.71 8.53
CA SER A 309 -26.06 36.64 8.07
C SER A 309 -25.68 37.83 8.98
N SER A 310 -24.42 38.28 8.79
CA SER A 310 -23.80 39.63 9.02
C SER A 310 -23.46 40.03 10.48
N THR A 311 -22.34 40.65 10.86
CA THR A 311 -21.43 41.63 10.21
C THR A 311 -20.06 41.73 10.94
N GLN A 312 -18.97 41.96 10.18
CA GLN A 312 -17.64 42.57 10.47
C GLN A 312 -17.06 42.63 11.90
N ASN A 313 -15.88 42.03 12.12
CA ASN A 313 -14.63 42.78 12.36
C ASN A 313 -13.37 41.91 12.19
N GLY A 314 -12.31 42.51 11.64
CA GLY A 314 -11.15 41.80 11.10
C GLY A 314 -10.22 41.14 12.12
N ASN A 315 -9.56 40.06 11.69
CA ASN A 315 -8.26 39.70 12.23
C ASN A 315 -7.38 39.04 11.15
N ARG A 316 -6.11 39.43 11.17
CA ARG A 316 -5.07 39.27 10.14
C ARG A 316 -4.84 37.82 9.72
N SER A 317 -4.93 37.55 8.42
CA SER A 317 -4.35 36.38 7.77
C SER A 317 -2.82 36.43 7.90
N VAL A 318 -2.25 35.49 8.67
CA VAL A 318 -0.80 35.28 8.70
C VAL A 318 -0.42 34.57 7.40
N PHE A 319 0.07 35.35 6.43
CA PHE A 319 0.69 34.84 5.21
C PHE A 319 2.05 34.26 5.57
N ILE A 320 2.23 32.96 5.34
CA ILE A 320 3.55 32.33 5.31
C ILE A 320 3.98 32.29 3.85
N GLU A 321 4.97 33.11 3.48
CA GLU A 321 5.64 33.04 2.18
C GLU A 321 6.38 31.70 2.08
N ARG A 322 5.81 30.75 1.32
CA ARG A 322 6.54 29.56 0.85
C ARG A 322 7.24 29.93 -0.46
N ALA A 323 8.55 29.68 -0.50
CA ALA A 323 9.37 29.91 -1.68
C ALA A 323 8.96 28.97 -2.83
N GLY A 324 8.27 29.53 -3.82
CA GLY A 324 8.05 29.01 -5.16
C GLY A 324 8.09 30.19 -6.14
N PRO A 325 8.18 29.96 -7.46
CA PRO A 325 8.28 31.04 -8.45
C PRO A 325 7.17 32.07 -8.20
N SER A 326 7.56 33.32 -7.97
CA SER A 326 6.71 34.41 -7.51
C SER A 326 5.40 34.49 -8.32
N GLY A 327 4.28 34.06 -7.73
CA GLY A 327 2.95 34.20 -8.32
C GLY A 327 1.96 33.07 -8.06
N TRP A 328 2.40 31.88 -7.63
CA TRP A 328 1.49 30.76 -7.35
C TRP A 328 0.84 30.88 -5.95
N ARG A 329 -0.47 31.16 -5.93
CA ARG A 329 -1.29 31.08 -4.70
C ARG A 329 -1.85 29.67 -4.59
N VAL A 330 -1.47 28.93 -3.55
CA VAL A 330 -2.05 27.63 -3.23
C VAL A 330 -3.10 27.84 -2.14
N ASP A 331 -4.35 27.49 -2.45
CA ASP A 331 -5.47 27.52 -1.50
C ASP A 331 -5.30 26.39 -0.47
N SER A 332 -5.29 26.74 0.81
CA SER A 332 -5.20 25.81 1.94
C SER A 332 -6.41 24.89 2.08
N SER A 333 -7.47 25.07 1.28
CA SER A 333 -8.65 24.21 1.24
C SER A 333 -8.57 23.05 0.23
N SER A 334 -7.45 22.92 -0.51
CA SER A 334 -7.33 21.89 -1.56
C SER A 334 -7.42 20.48 -0.97
N THR A 335 -8.57 19.83 -1.20
CA THR A 335 -8.77 18.39 -0.99
C THR A 335 -7.67 17.60 -1.72
N ARG A 336 -7.08 16.60 -1.02
CA ARG A 336 -6.00 15.73 -1.54
C ARG A 336 -6.47 14.97 -2.79
N ARG A 337 -6.27 15.54 -3.99
CA ARG A 337 -6.77 15.01 -5.28
C ARG A 337 -5.71 14.30 -6.14
N ASP A 338 -4.68 13.72 -5.52
CA ASP A 338 -3.80 12.77 -6.21
C ASP A 338 -4.28 11.36 -5.92
N VAL A 339 -5.19 10.89 -6.78
CA VAL A 339 -5.78 9.54 -6.73
C VAL A 339 -4.93 8.64 -7.63
N VAL A 340 -4.29 7.61 -7.06
CA VAL A 340 -3.92 6.44 -7.88
C VAL A 340 -5.26 5.76 -8.23
N PRO A 341 -5.62 5.62 -9.51
CA PRO A 341 -6.91 5.04 -9.88
C PRO A 341 -7.10 3.68 -9.19
N GLU A 342 -8.35 3.39 -8.80
CA GLU A 342 -8.81 2.11 -8.24
C GLU A 342 -8.35 0.93 -9.10
N THR A 343 -7.14 0.46 -8.81
CA THR A 343 -6.51 -0.68 -9.47
C THR A 343 -6.00 -1.67 -8.42
N GLN A 344 -6.31 -1.38 -7.16
CA GLN A 344 -5.84 -2.03 -5.94
C GLN A 344 -6.87 -2.99 -5.35
N TYR A 345 -8.11 -2.98 -5.84
CA TYR A 345 -9.07 -4.03 -5.52
C TYR A 345 -8.90 -5.13 -6.56
N ASP A 346 -8.72 -6.37 -6.10
CA ASP A 346 -8.66 -7.50 -7.01
C ASP A 346 -10.02 -7.69 -7.69
N ASP A 347 -10.08 -7.43 -9.00
CA ASP A 347 -11.10 -7.96 -9.91
C ASP A 347 -10.87 -9.45 -10.23
N GLU A 348 -10.15 -10.20 -9.38
CA GLU A 348 -10.13 -11.66 -9.50
C GLU A 348 -11.47 -12.20 -8.99
N GLU A 349 -12.39 -12.37 -9.94
CA GLU A 349 -13.50 -13.31 -9.90
C GLU A 349 -12.90 -14.68 -9.53
N SER A 350 -13.23 -15.16 -8.34
CA SER A 350 -12.78 -16.46 -7.86
C SER A 350 -13.42 -17.55 -8.74
N GLU A 351 -12.67 -18.07 -9.71
CA GLU A 351 -12.94 -19.39 -10.25
C GLU A 351 -12.66 -20.41 -9.13
N GLU A 352 -13.69 -20.67 -8.30
CA GLU A 352 -13.64 -21.81 -7.41
C GLU A 352 -13.49 -23.09 -8.27
N PRO A 353 -12.52 -23.97 -8.00
CA PRO A 353 -12.45 -25.24 -8.69
C PRO A 353 -13.69 -26.05 -8.30
N SER A 354 -14.60 -26.26 -9.26
CA SER A 354 -15.79 -27.08 -9.07
C SER A 354 -15.36 -28.46 -8.58
N SER A 355 -15.66 -28.76 -7.32
CA SER A 355 -15.42 -30.08 -6.74
C SER A 355 -16.38 -31.09 -7.40
N ASN A 356 -15.92 -31.72 -8.47
CA ASN A 356 -16.62 -32.84 -9.08
C ASN A 356 -16.51 -34.06 -8.14
N ARG A 357 -17.45 -34.18 -7.20
CA ARG A 357 -17.67 -35.43 -6.46
C ARG A 357 -18.26 -36.47 -7.42
N PRO A 358 -17.65 -37.66 -7.59
CA PRO A 358 -18.30 -38.72 -8.35
C PRO A 358 -19.51 -39.24 -7.56
N ARG A 359 -20.69 -39.20 -8.18
CA ARG A 359 -21.89 -39.88 -7.68
C ARG A 359 -21.62 -41.38 -7.66
N SER A 360 -21.62 -41.97 -6.47
CA SER A 360 -21.72 -43.41 -6.27
C SER A 360 -23.10 -43.90 -6.74
N GLY A 361 -23.15 -44.50 -7.92
CA GLY A 361 -24.32 -45.23 -8.39
C GLY A 361 -24.41 -46.57 -7.66
N ARG A 362 -25.48 -46.75 -6.88
CA ARG A 362 -25.85 -48.01 -6.23
C ARG A 362 -27.22 -48.45 -6.75
N ARG A 363 -27.23 -49.22 -7.84
CA ARG A 363 -28.08 -50.39 -8.12
C ARG A 363 -27.92 -50.83 -9.56
#